data_AF-A0A521SAL7-F1
#
_entry.id   AF-A0A521SAL7-F1
#
_cell.length_a   1.000
_cell.length_b   1.000
_cell.length_c   1.000
_cell.angle_alpha   90.00
_cell.angle_beta   90.00
_cell.angle_gamma   90.00
#
_symmetry.space_group_name_H-M   'P 1'
#
loop_
_entity.id
_entity.type
_entity.pdbx_description
1 polymer ?
#
loop_
_entity_poly.entity_id
_entity_poly.type
_entity_poly.pdbx_seq_one_letter_code
_entity_poly.pdbx_strand_id
1 'polypeptide(L)'
;MIRKQIKFSIILLAIFLLSNADPLFAQRGQPSEAQLNALSKELGVPAASLEILNQSTLHLKFIDQRVTTLNVHNRERHEVYSITLDASDKKVDLNALVEQDRAAKKNRFGNLDPALHAILETKRGSDLVEVGIWLVVASEFVPRPTPEEYAAKGADVIRKEREVLDREREARLSDLESPLIEMIKTMGGEILLANTMAPIISARLTKDQVLSLSTLPEIDTIYHNNNQGSILGR
;
A
#
# COMPACT_ATOMS: atom_id res chain seq x y z
N MET A 1 42.77 -7.34 13.02
CA MET A 1 41.65 -8.12 12.44
C MET A 1 40.34 -7.46 12.82
N ILE A 2 39.75 -6.70 11.89
CA ILE A 2 38.52 -5.93 12.11
C ILE A 2 37.35 -6.83 11.68
N ARG A 3 36.55 -7.31 12.65
CA ARG A 3 35.27 -7.99 12.37
C ARG A 3 34.27 -6.92 11.93
N LYS A 4 33.94 -6.87 10.63
CA LYS A 4 32.77 -6.14 10.12
C LYS A 4 31.51 -6.80 10.71
N GLN A 5 30.84 -6.11 11.61
CA GLN A 5 29.46 -6.43 11.96
C GLN A 5 28.56 -6.07 10.78
N ILE A 6 28.01 -7.08 10.12
CA ILE A 6 26.94 -6.92 9.15
C ILE A 6 25.65 -6.92 9.97
N LYS A 7 25.05 -5.74 10.16
CA LYS A 7 23.70 -5.60 10.72
C LYS A 7 22.72 -6.05 9.62
N PHE A 8 22.08 -7.19 9.80
CA PHE A 8 20.95 -7.59 8.96
C PHE A 8 19.69 -6.93 9.51
N SER A 9 19.18 -5.92 8.78
CA SER A 9 17.88 -5.33 9.05
C SER A 9 16.79 -6.33 8.70
N ILE A 10 16.07 -6.81 9.71
CA ILE A 10 14.80 -7.51 9.55
C ILE A 10 13.78 -6.44 9.11
N ILE A 11 13.53 -6.34 7.81
CA ILE A 11 12.41 -5.56 7.28
C ILE A 11 11.25 -6.53 7.12
N LEU A 12 10.40 -6.58 8.14
CA LEU A 12 9.09 -7.21 8.07
C LEU A 12 8.19 -6.26 7.25
N LEU A 13 8.18 -6.41 5.93
CA LEU A 13 7.38 -5.55 5.06
C LEU A 13 5.92 -6.00 5.12
N ALA A 14 5.13 -5.34 5.95
CA ALA A 14 3.68 -5.40 5.87
C ALA A 14 3.26 -4.79 4.53
N ILE A 15 2.80 -5.64 3.61
CA ILE A 15 2.21 -5.23 2.34
C ILE A 15 0.88 -4.54 2.66
N PHE A 16 0.89 -3.21 2.71
CA PHE A 16 -0.33 -2.40 2.68
C PHE A 16 -0.23 -1.45 1.48
N LEU A 17 -1.33 -1.35 0.72
CA LEU A 17 -1.61 -0.44 -0.40
C LEU A 17 -1.18 -0.88 -1.82
N LEU A 18 -1.97 -1.80 -2.38
CA LEU A 18 -2.18 -1.92 -3.83
C LEU A 18 -3.67 -2.12 -4.11
N SER A 19 -4.42 -1.01 -4.24
CA SER A 19 -5.86 -0.99 -4.54
C SER A 19 -6.19 -1.27 -6.03
N ASN A 20 -5.19 -1.59 -6.87
CA ASN A 20 -5.40 -1.94 -8.28
C ASN A 20 -4.73 -3.26 -8.72
N ALA A 21 -4.21 -4.05 -7.77
CA ALA A 21 -3.82 -5.42 -8.05
C ALA A 21 -5.08 -6.29 -7.97
N ASP A 22 -5.50 -6.84 -9.11
CA ASP A 22 -6.38 -8.00 -9.11
C ASP A 22 -5.70 -9.06 -8.25
N PRO A 23 -6.33 -9.55 -7.17
CA PRO A 23 -5.79 -10.67 -6.41
C PRO A 23 -5.92 -11.90 -7.30
N LEU A 24 -4.92 -12.13 -8.16
CA LEU A 24 -4.63 -13.49 -8.59
C LEU A 24 -4.26 -14.22 -7.30
N PHE A 25 -5.20 -15.05 -6.84
CA PHE A 25 -5.07 -15.95 -5.71
C PHE A 25 -3.64 -16.44 -5.56
N ALA A 26 -3.14 -16.44 -4.31
CA ALA A 26 -1.91 -17.12 -3.94
C ALA A 26 -1.97 -18.57 -4.44
N GLN A 27 -1.38 -18.85 -5.59
CA GLN A 27 -1.09 -20.21 -5.99
C GLN A 27 0.08 -20.63 -5.12
N ARG A 28 -0.10 -21.69 -4.32
CA ARG A 28 1.03 -22.49 -3.84
C ARG A 28 1.66 -23.17 -5.07
N GLY A 29 2.38 -22.39 -5.88
CA GLY A 29 3.30 -22.94 -6.86
C GLY A 29 4.41 -23.64 -6.09
N GLN A 30 4.72 -24.88 -6.44
CA GLN A 30 5.99 -25.45 -6.02
C GLN A 30 7.09 -24.63 -6.72
N PRO A 31 8.05 -24.06 -5.99
CA PRO A 31 9.16 -23.37 -6.63
C PRO A 31 9.90 -24.30 -7.56
N SER A 32 10.49 -23.71 -8.60
CA SER A 32 11.45 -24.47 -9.39
C SER A 32 12.66 -24.80 -8.53
N GLU A 33 13.25 -25.97 -8.75
CA GLU A 33 14.52 -26.35 -8.13
C GLU A 33 15.62 -25.31 -8.41
N ALA A 34 15.54 -24.63 -9.57
CA ALA A 34 16.42 -23.53 -9.94
C ALA A 34 16.29 -22.32 -8.99
N GLN A 35 15.08 -21.94 -8.59
CA GLN A 35 14.84 -20.85 -7.64
C GLN A 35 15.44 -21.18 -6.26
N LEU A 36 15.17 -22.37 -5.72
CA LEU A 36 15.75 -22.79 -4.44
C LEU A 36 17.29 -22.84 -4.46
N ASN A 37 17.88 -23.29 -5.57
CA ASN A 37 19.32 -23.32 -5.75
C ASN A 37 19.96 -21.92 -5.86
N ALA A 38 19.30 -20.97 -6.52
CA ALA A 38 19.76 -19.59 -6.58
C ALA A 38 19.72 -18.93 -5.20
N LEU A 39 18.62 -19.13 -4.46
CA LEU A 39 18.44 -18.62 -3.11
C LEU A 39 19.43 -19.21 -2.11
N SER A 40 19.66 -20.52 -2.19
CA SER A 40 20.68 -21.23 -1.42
C SER A 40 22.07 -20.59 -1.56
N LYS A 41 22.49 -20.30 -2.81
CA LYS A 41 23.76 -19.63 -3.10
C LYS A 41 23.82 -18.21 -2.55
N GLU A 42 22.74 -17.45 -2.67
CA GLU A 42 22.69 -16.06 -2.21
C GLU A 42 22.71 -15.94 -0.68
N LEU A 43 21.92 -16.78 0.00
CA LEU A 43 21.77 -16.75 1.46
C LEU A 43 22.90 -17.51 2.19
N GLY A 44 23.70 -18.28 1.45
CA GLY A 44 24.77 -19.12 1.99
C GLY A 44 24.22 -20.22 2.90
N VAL A 45 23.12 -20.85 2.51
CA VAL A 45 22.43 -21.92 3.26
C VAL A 45 22.04 -23.06 2.32
N PRO A 46 22.03 -24.33 2.79
CA PRO A 46 21.68 -25.45 1.93
C PRO A 46 20.28 -25.31 1.33
N ALA A 47 20.10 -25.63 0.05
CA ALA A 47 18.77 -25.62 -0.58
C ALA A 47 17.77 -26.53 0.17
N ALA A 48 18.26 -27.62 0.76
CA ALA A 48 17.46 -28.54 1.56
C ALA A 48 16.95 -27.95 2.89
N SER A 49 17.53 -26.85 3.39
CA SER A 49 17.05 -26.15 4.60
C SER A 49 16.05 -25.03 4.29
N LEU A 50 15.81 -24.75 2.99
CA LEU A 50 14.86 -23.73 2.54
C LEU A 50 13.50 -24.35 2.25
N GLU A 51 12.45 -23.68 2.72
CA GLU A 51 11.06 -24.01 2.46
C GLU A 51 10.32 -22.76 2.02
N ILE A 52 9.64 -22.81 0.88
CA ILE A 52 8.76 -21.70 0.49
C ILE A 52 7.44 -21.82 1.23
N LEU A 53 7.15 -20.82 2.04
CA LEU A 53 5.90 -20.69 2.77
C LEU A 53 4.79 -20.18 1.86
N ASN A 54 5.11 -19.22 0.99
CA ASN A 54 4.14 -18.57 0.11
C ASN A 54 4.79 -17.97 -1.12
N GLN A 55 4.01 -17.84 -2.19
CA GLN A 55 4.35 -17.14 -3.42
C GLN A 55 3.22 -16.19 -3.82
N SER A 56 3.56 -14.98 -4.22
CA SER A 56 2.63 -14.01 -4.80
C SER A 56 3.21 -13.44 -6.08
N THR A 57 2.34 -13.06 -7.01
CA THR A 57 2.74 -12.36 -8.25
C THR A 57 2.07 -11.00 -8.27
N LEU A 58 2.86 -9.96 -8.55
CA LEU A 58 2.42 -8.59 -8.72
C LEU A 58 2.63 -8.16 -10.17
N HIS A 59 1.63 -7.53 -10.77
CA HIS A 59 1.77 -6.81 -12.05
C HIS A 59 1.78 -5.31 -11.77
N LEU A 60 2.90 -4.68 -12.05
CA LEU A 60 3.12 -3.24 -12.03
C LEU A 60 2.65 -2.69 -13.37
N LYS A 61 1.41 -2.20 -13.40
CA LYS A 61 0.65 -1.97 -14.64
C LYS A 61 1.21 -0.84 -15.50
N PHE A 62 1.85 0.17 -14.91
CA PHE A 62 2.30 1.37 -15.62
C PHE A 62 3.71 1.24 -16.19
N ILE A 63 4.54 0.38 -15.59
CA ILE A 63 5.83 -0.05 -16.15
C ILE A 63 5.76 -1.41 -16.86
N ASP A 64 4.58 -2.01 -16.93
CA ASP A 64 4.29 -3.32 -17.52
C ASP A 64 5.26 -4.44 -17.09
N GLN A 65 5.52 -4.51 -15.78
CA GLN A 65 6.45 -5.49 -15.21
C GLN A 65 5.71 -6.45 -14.28
N ARG A 66 5.94 -7.75 -14.46
CA ARG A 66 5.49 -8.78 -13.53
C ARG A 66 6.65 -9.20 -12.63
N VAL A 67 6.39 -9.29 -11.34
CA VAL A 67 7.35 -9.78 -10.34
C VAL A 67 6.71 -10.83 -9.47
N THR A 68 7.52 -11.76 -8.98
CA THR A 68 7.11 -12.83 -8.09
C THR A 68 7.82 -12.70 -6.76
N THR A 69 7.08 -12.58 -5.67
CA THR A 69 7.62 -12.55 -4.32
C THR A 69 7.47 -13.91 -3.66
N LEU A 70 8.57 -14.43 -3.14
CA LEU A 70 8.69 -15.68 -2.42
C LEU A 70 8.94 -15.38 -0.94
N ASN A 71 8.10 -15.93 -0.06
CA ASN A 71 8.38 -15.97 1.37
C ASN A 71 9.02 -17.31 1.70
N VAL A 72 10.27 -17.29 2.13
CA VAL A 72 11.11 -18.47 2.29
C VAL A 72 11.52 -18.60 3.74
N HIS A 73 11.14 -19.71 4.36
CA HIS A 73 11.59 -20.10 5.68
C HIS A 73 12.90 -20.88 5.57
N ASN A 74 13.91 -20.40 6.27
CA ASN A 74 15.13 -21.13 6.53
C ASN A 74 14.98 -21.89 7.85
N ARG A 75 14.84 -23.20 7.75
CA ARG A 75 14.61 -24.09 8.90
C ARG A 75 15.81 -24.19 9.84
N GLU A 76 17.03 -23.97 9.32
CA GLU A 76 18.26 -24.04 10.12
C GLU A 76 18.43 -22.81 11.00
N ARG A 77 18.06 -21.62 10.48
CA ARG A 77 18.18 -20.35 11.20
C ARG A 77 16.89 -19.88 11.87
N HIS A 78 15.77 -20.56 11.60
CA HIS A 78 14.43 -20.13 12.01
C HIS A 78 14.08 -18.70 11.53
N GLU A 79 14.57 -18.34 10.34
CA GLU A 79 14.39 -17.01 9.73
C GLU A 79 13.46 -17.10 8.52
N VAL A 80 12.66 -16.06 8.30
CA VAL A 80 11.83 -15.92 7.09
C VAL A 80 12.36 -14.75 6.26
N TYR A 81 12.61 -15.02 4.98
CA TYR A 81 13.02 -14.02 4.01
C TYR A 81 11.92 -13.78 2.99
N SER A 82 11.75 -12.54 2.55
CA SER A 82 10.93 -12.19 1.39
C SER A 82 11.85 -11.79 0.24
N ILE A 83 11.72 -12.49 -0.89
CA ILE A 83 12.59 -12.29 -2.05
C ILE A 83 11.72 -12.08 -3.27
N THR A 84 11.99 -10.99 -4.00
CA THR A 84 11.22 -10.65 -5.20
C THR A 84 12.08 -10.89 -6.43
N LEU A 85 11.52 -11.60 -7.40
CA LEU A 85 12.14 -12.00 -8.65
C LEU A 85 11.41 -11.37 -9.84
N ASP A 86 12.13 -11.06 -10.90
CA ASP A 86 11.55 -10.72 -12.21
C ASP A 86 11.18 -11.97 -13.02
N ALA A 87 10.68 -11.77 -14.25
CA ALA A 87 10.30 -12.85 -15.15
C ALA A 87 11.47 -13.76 -15.60
N SER A 88 12.72 -13.39 -15.34
CA SER A 88 13.93 -14.18 -15.60
C SER A 88 14.50 -14.81 -14.33
N ASP A 89 13.71 -14.89 -13.26
CA ASP A 89 14.11 -15.37 -11.92
C ASP A 89 15.28 -14.59 -11.30
N LYS A 90 15.51 -13.34 -11.73
CA LYS A 90 16.55 -12.49 -11.15
C LYS A 90 15.97 -11.65 -10.01
N LYS A 91 16.69 -11.57 -8.90
CA LYS A 91 16.31 -10.73 -7.77
C LYS A 91 16.20 -9.26 -8.15
N VAL A 92 15.12 -8.63 -7.72
CA VAL A 92 14.83 -7.21 -7.91
C VAL A 92 14.41 -6.54 -6.60
N ASP A 93 14.59 -5.22 -6.53
CA ASP A 93 14.08 -4.40 -5.43
C ASP A 93 12.61 -4.04 -5.70
N LEU A 94 11.70 -4.72 -5.00
CA LEU A 94 10.26 -4.49 -5.12
C LEU A 94 9.88 -3.04 -4.79
N ASN A 95 10.52 -2.42 -3.79
CA ASN A 95 10.16 -1.07 -3.37
C ASN A 95 10.54 -0.06 -4.46
N ALA A 96 11.73 -0.20 -5.04
CA ALA A 96 12.15 0.63 -6.16
C ALA A 96 11.20 0.50 -7.36
N LEU A 97 10.76 -0.72 -7.68
CA LEU A 97 9.82 -0.97 -8.78
C LEU A 97 8.42 -0.41 -8.51
N VAL A 98 7.90 -0.54 -7.28
CA VAL A 98 6.61 0.05 -6.89
C VAL A 98 6.66 1.57 -6.99
N GLU A 99 7.75 2.21 -6.54
CA GLU A 99 7.91 3.65 -6.66
C GLU A 99 8.04 4.11 -8.13
N GLN A 100 8.72 3.33 -8.97
CA GLN A 100 8.76 3.59 -10.42
C GLN A 100 7.37 3.48 -11.07
N ASP A 101 6.59 2.45 -10.70
CA ASP A 101 5.22 2.27 -11.19
C ASP A 101 4.29 3.40 -10.74
N ARG A 102 4.40 3.82 -9.47
CA ARG A 102 3.68 4.99 -8.93
C ARG A 102 4.06 6.28 -9.65
N ALA A 103 5.36 6.51 -9.87
CA ALA A 103 5.83 7.67 -10.62
C ALA A 103 5.32 7.65 -12.07
N ALA A 104 5.32 6.47 -12.72
CA ALA A 104 4.78 6.31 -14.07
C ALA A 104 3.27 6.58 -14.11
N LYS A 105 2.48 6.12 -13.13
CA LYS A 105 1.07 6.50 -12.97
C LYS A 105 0.92 8.01 -12.84
N LYS A 106 1.64 8.62 -11.88
CA LYS A 106 1.53 10.05 -11.57
C LYS A 106 1.91 10.93 -12.76
N ASN A 107 2.92 10.53 -13.54
CA ASN A 107 3.30 11.24 -14.77
C ASN A 107 2.21 11.19 -15.85
N ARG A 108 1.41 10.12 -15.91
CA ARG A 108 0.36 9.94 -16.92
C ARG A 108 -0.99 10.55 -16.51
N PHE A 109 -1.35 10.45 -15.24
CA PHE A 109 -2.70 10.78 -14.76
C PHE A 109 -2.72 11.85 -13.66
N GLY A 110 -1.56 12.36 -13.24
CA GLY A 110 -1.47 13.24 -12.08
C GLY A 110 -2.00 12.56 -10.82
N ASN A 111 -2.83 13.28 -10.06
CA ASN A 111 -3.50 12.74 -8.88
C ASN A 111 -4.82 12.02 -9.24
N LEU A 112 -5.16 11.78 -10.51
CA LEU A 112 -6.34 11.01 -10.87
C LEU A 112 -6.01 9.52 -10.92
N ASP A 113 -6.92 8.69 -10.40
CA ASP A 113 -6.91 7.27 -10.72
C ASP A 113 -7.27 7.06 -12.22
N PRO A 114 -6.66 6.10 -12.93
CA PRO A 114 -6.93 5.88 -14.36
C PRO A 114 -8.40 5.64 -14.69
N ALA A 115 -9.15 4.95 -13.81
CA ALA A 115 -10.56 4.70 -14.05
C ALA A 115 -11.37 6.00 -13.95
N LEU A 116 -11.04 6.87 -12.98
CA LEU A 116 -11.65 8.19 -12.87
C LEU A 116 -11.29 9.06 -14.07
N HIS A 117 -10.01 9.08 -14.47
CA HIS A 117 -9.56 9.82 -15.65
C HIS A 117 -10.36 9.44 -16.89
N ALA A 118 -10.52 8.13 -17.16
CA ALA A 118 -11.31 7.64 -18.29
C ALA A 118 -12.79 8.07 -18.23
N ILE A 119 -13.39 8.08 -17.03
CA ILE A 119 -14.76 8.56 -16.84
C ILE A 119 -14.85 10.06 -17.17
N LEU A 120 -13.92 10.87 -16.65
CA LEU A 120 -13.93 12.33 -16.84
C LEU A 120 -13.77 12.71 -18.32
N GLU A 121 -13.01 11.97 -19.12
CA GLU A 121 -12.88 12.23 -20.57
C GLU A 121 -14.24 12.21 -21.31
N THR A 122 -15.19 11.42 -20.82
CA THR A 122 -16.53 11.30 -21.43
C THR A 122 -17.55 12.31 -20.90
N LYS A 123 -17.20 13.05 -19.84
CA LYS A 123 -18.09 13.95 -19.10
C LYS A 123 -17.92 15.40 -19.53
N ARG A 124 -19.01 16.16 -19.50
CA ARG A 124 -18.99 17.64 -19.59
C ARG A 124 -18.53 18.23 -18.26
N GLY A 125 -18.01 19.46 -18.30
CA GLY A 125 -17.47 20.13 -17.12
C GLY A 125 -18.44 20.22 -15.93
N SER A 126 -19.73 20.39 -16.21
CA SER A 126 -20.81 20.46 -15.23
C SER A 126 -21.34 19.10 -14.75
N ASP A 127 -20.94 17.99 -15.35
CA ASP A 127 -21.49 16.68 -14.99
C ASP A 127 -20.96 16.27 -13.61
N LEU A 128 -21.85 15.80 -12.74
CA LEU A 128 -21.51 15.33 -11.40
C LEU A 128 -20.91 13.94 -11.44
N VAL A 129 -19.91 13.73 -10.58
CA VAL A 129 -19.19 12.48 -10.35
C VAL A 129 -18.98 12.29 -8.86
N GLU A 130 -19.22 11.08 -8.36
CA GLU A 130 -18.87 10.73 -6.99
C GLU A 130 -17.43 10.24 -6.93
N VAL A 131 -16.64 10.84 -6.04
CA VAL A 131 -15.22 10.59 -5.92
C VAL A 131 -14.83 10.31 -4.46
N GLY A 132 -13.79 9.53 -4.27
CA GLY A 132 -13.04 9.42 -3.02
C GLY A 132 -11.71 10.16 -3.17
N ILE A 133 -11.41 11.09 -2.28
CA ILE A 133 -10.22 11.94 -2.32
C ILE A 133 -9.30 11.50 -1.18
N TRP A 134 -8.18 10.87 -1.51
CA TRP A 134 -7.18 10.43 -0.54
C TRP A 134 -6.13 11.51 -0.32
N LEU A 135 -5.85 11.85 0.94
CA LEU A 135 -4.92 12.90 1.31
C LEU A 135 -3.51 12.36 1.53
N VAL A 136 -2.53 13.20 1.22
CA VAL A 136 -1.14 12.97 1.60
C VAL A 136 -1.04 13.08 3.12
N VAL A 137 -0.76 11.96 3.78
CA VAL A 137 -0.44 11.91 5.20
C VAL A 137 0.98 11.43 5.41
N ALA A 138 1.69 12.04 6.36
CA ALA A 138 2.88 11.42 6.89
C ALA A 138 2.47 10.08 7.52
N SER A 139 2.96 8.97 6.97
CA SER A 139 2.68 7.66 7.53
C SER A 139 3.41 7.53 8.86
N GLU A 140 2.67 7.52 9.95
CA GLU A 140 3.19 7.05 11.23
C GLU A 140 2.93 5.55 11.33
N PHE A 141 4.00 4.78 11.18
CA PHE A 141 3.96 3.36 11.45
C PHE A 141 3.80 3.16 12.96
N VAL A 142 2.60 2.75 13.37
CA VAL A 142 2.38 2.23 14.73
C VAL A 142 2.63 0.72 14.68
N PRO A 143 3.73 0.23 15.26
CA PRO A 143 4.01 -1.20 15.27
C PRO A 143 2.89 -1.97 15.95
N ARG A 144 2.61 -3.18 15.43
CA ARG A 144 1.70 -4.10 16.11
C ARG A 144 2.41 -4.63 17.35
N PRO A 145 1.75 -4.71 18.52
CA PRO A 145 2.39 -5.20 19.72
C PRO A 145 2.89 -6.64 19.57
N THR A 146 4.07 -6.94 20.11
CA THR A 146 4.66 -8.28 20.04
C THR A 146 4.05 -9.22 21.09
N PRO A 147 4.14 -10.54 20.90
CA PRO A 147 3.73 -11.51 21.92
C PRO A 147 4.39 -11.26 23.29
N GLU A 148 5.66 -10.83 23.31
CA GLU A 148 6.39 -10.48 24.53
C GLU A 148 5.78 -9.25 25.22
N GLU A 149 5.37 -8.24 24.46
CA GLU A 149 4.68 -7.06 25.01
C GLU A 149 3.32 -7.44 25.59
N TYR A 150 2.57 -8.31 24.91
CA TYR A 150 1.32 -8.86 25.45
C TYR A 150 1.54 -9.63 26.75
N ALA A 151 2.60 -10.44 26.83
CA ALA A 151 2.94 -11.18 28.04
C ALA A 151 3.37 -10.25 29.19
N ALA A 152 4.08 -9.16 28.89
CA ALA A 152 4.61 -8.24 29.88
C ALA A 152 3.56 -7.24 30.42
N LYS A 153 2.75 -6.65 29.55
CA LYS A 153 1.78 -5.59 29.91
C LYS A 153 0.37 -6.11 30.16
N GLY A 154 0.02 -7.26 29.57
CA GLY A 154 -1.34 -7.77 29.52
C GLY A 154 -2.20 -7.08 28.45
N ALA A 155 -3.18 -7.83 27.95
CA ALA A 155 -4.01 -7.41 26.80
C ALA A 155 -4.84 -6.14 27.07
N ASP A 156 -5.34 -5.96 28.30
CA ASP A 156 -6.17 -4.79 28.63
C ASP A 156 -5.39 -3.47 28.64
N VAL A 157 -4.11 -3.50 29.07
CA VAL A 157 -3.24 -2.32 29.06
C VAL A 157 -2.92 -1.93 27.62
N ILE A 158 -2.53 -2.90 26.79
CA ILE A 158 -2.27 -2.67 25.36
C ILE A 158 -3.51 -2.14 24.66
N ARG A 159 -4.70 -2.68 24.95
CA ARG A 159 -5.95 -2.18 24.37
C ARG A 159 -6.15 -0.70 24.68
N LYS A 160 -5.99 -0.28 25.95
CA LYS A 160 -6.11 1.13 26.36
C LYS A 160 -5.06 2.04 25.72
N GLU A 161 -3.80 1.58 25.63
CA GLU A 161 -2.74 2.33 24.94
C GLU A 161 -3.11 2.55 23.46
N ARG A 162 -3.63 1.53 22.78
CA ARG A 162 -4.06 1.65 21.38
C ARG A 162 -5.28 2.55 21.21
N GLU A 163 -6.26 2.50 22.12
CA GLU A 163 -7.39 3.43 22.09
C GLU A 163 -6.95 4.91 22.21
N VAL A 164 -5.87 5.20 22.93
CA VAL A 164 -5.29 6.55 22.98
C VAL A 164 -4.68 6.93 21.63
N LEU A 165 -3.86 6.06 21.05
CA LEU A 165 -3.24 6.29 19.74
C LEU A 165 -4.27 6.45 18.62
N ASP A 166 -5.35 5.66 18.67
CA ASP A 166 -6.44 5.74 17.70
C ASP A 166 -7.17 7.08 17.81
N ARG A 167 -7.43 7.58 19.04
CA ARG A 167 -8.01 8.92 19.25
C ARG A 167 -7.09 10.04 18.78
N GLU A 168 -5.78 9.94 19.04
CA GLU A 168 -4.80 10.92 18.57
C GLU A 168 -4.71 10.94 17.04
N ARG A 169 -4.82 9.76 16.40
CA ARG A 169 -4.89 9.64 14.95
C ARG A 169 -6.16 10.28 14.40
N GLU A 170 -7.30 9.97 14.99
CA GLU A 170 -8.60 10.53 14.60
C GLU A 170 -8.61 12.06 14.66
N ALA A 171 -8.13 12.65 15.76
CA ALA A 171 -8.04 14.10 15.92
C ALA A 171 -7.17 14.75 14.82
N ARG A 172 -6.00 14.17 14.54
CA ARG A 172 -5.10 14.69 13.49
C ARG A 172 -5.68 14.56 12.09
N LEU A 173 -6.37 13.46 11.79
CA LEU A 173 -7.04 13.29 10.50
C LEU A 173 -8.17 14.31 10.34
N SER A 174 -8.95 14.56 11.38
CA SER A 174 -9.99 15.60 11.38
C SER A 174 -9.41 17.00 11.10
N ASP A 175 -8.28 17.35 11.74
CA ASP A 175 -7.61 18.64 11.51
C ASP A 175 -7.09 18.77 10.07
N LEU A 176 -6.62 17.67 9.49
CA LEU A 176 -6.13 17.63 8.10
C LEU A 176 -7.27 17.71 7.07
N GLU A 177 -8.39 17.05 7.32
CA GLU A 177 -9.52 16.98 6.40
C GLU A 177 -10.36 18.27 6.38
N SER A 178 -10.43 18.97 7.52
CA SER A 178 -11.30 20.13 7.69
C SER A 178 -11.12 21.23 6.63
N PRO A 179 -9.89 21.68 6.29
CA PRO A 179 -9.69 22.71 5.27
C PRO A 179 -10.21 22.29 3.89
N LEU A 180 -10.00 21.03 3.50
CA LEU A 180 -10.45 20.51 2.23
C LEU A 180 -11.97 20.34 2.17
N ILE A 181 -12.59 19.90 3.27
CA ILE A 181 -14.05 19.82 3.39
C ILE A 181 -14.68 21.21 3.18
N GLU A 182 -14.15 22.24 3.84
CA GLU A 182 -14.68 23.61 3.69
C GLU A 182 -14.44 24.19 2.29
N MET A 183 -13.29 23.90 1.69
CA MET A 183 -13.04 24.24 0.28
C MET A 183 -14.04 23.58 -0.66
N ILE A 184 -14.31 22.28 -0.49
CA ILE A 184 -15.28 21.53 -1.30
C ILE A 184 -16.67 22.16 -1.19
N LYS A 185 -17.13 22.46 0.03
CA LYS A 185 -18.43 23.12 0.24
C LYS A 185 -18.48 24.50 -0.40
N THR A 186 -17.41 25.28 -0.30
CA THR A 186 -17.31 26.63 -0.90
C THR A 186 -17.42 26.60 -2.42
N MET A 187 -16.90 25.54 -3.05
CA MET A 187 -17.07 25.31 -4.50
C MET A 187 -18.47 24.85 -4.88
N GLY A 188 -19.36 24.57 -3.92
CA GLY A 188 -20.70 24.03 -4.13
C GLY A 188 -20.74 22.50 -4.26
N GLY A 189 -19.69 21.80 -3.84
CA GLY A 189 -19.64 20.35 -3.78
C GLY A 189 -20.40 19.77 -2.58
N GLU A 190 -20.85 18.52 -2.71
CA GLU A 190 -21.55 17.79 -1.64
C GLU A 190 -20.60 16.78 -0.99
N ILE A 191 -20.44 16.83 0.32
CA ILE A 191 -19.70 15.81 1.08
C ILE A 191 -20.63 14.62 1.34
N LEU A 192 -20.22 13.43 0.93
CA LEU A 192 -20.95 12.19 1.14
C LEU A 192 -20.47 11.47 2.41
N LEU A 193 -19.17 11.49 2.66
CA LEU A 193 -18.53 10.86 3.82
C LEU A 193 -17.17 11.52 4.09
N ALA A 194 -16.83 11.69 5.37
CA ALA A 194 -15.46 11.95 5.82
C ALA A 194 -15.09 10.83 6.80
N ASN A 195 -13.99 10.10 6.53
CA ASN A 195 -13.58 8.97 7.36
C ASN A 195 -12.57 9.44 8.40
N THR A 196 -12.94 9.43 9.67
CA THR A 196 -12.04 9.93 10.72
C THR A 196 -10.86 8.99 11.02
N MET A 197 -10.82 7.79 10.43
CA MET A 197 -9.79 6.76 10.66
C MET A 197 -8.90 6.49 9.44
N ALA A 198 -9.26 7.03 8.27
CA ALA A 198 -8.46 6.96 7.05
C ALA A 198 -8.55 8.32 6.34
N PRO A 199 -7.45 8.86 5.78
CA PRO A 199 -7.40 10.19 5.19
C PRO A 199 -8.14 10.25 3.85
N ILE A 200 -9.44 10.00 3.85
CA ILE A 200 -10.28 9.90 2.66
C ILE A 200 -11.62 10.60 2.86
N ILE A 201 -11.93 11.49 1.92
CA ILE A 201 -13.20 12.20 1.84
C ILE A 201 -13.93 11.72 0.59
N SER A 202 -15.16 11.23 0.75
CA SER A 202 -16.06 11.00 -0.37
C SER A 202 -16.91 12.24 -0.63
N ALA A 203 -16.97 12.67 -1.88
CA ALA A 203 -17.73 13.84 -2.30
C ALA A 203 -18.39 13.64 -3.66
N ARG A 204 -19.44 14.40 -3.93
CA ARG A 204 -20.05 14.54 -5.25
C ARG A 204 -19.69 15.92 -5.81
N LEU A 205 -18.96 15.91 -6.93
CA LEU A 205 -18.32 17.08 -7.52
C LEU A 205 -18.55 17.11 -9.03
N THR A 206 -18.52 18.28 -9.64
CA THR A 206 -18.48 18.41 -11.10
C THR A 206 -17.11 17.98 -11.65
N LYS A 207 -17.03 17.60 -12.93
CA LYS A 207 -15.74 17.33 -13.60
C LYS A 207 -14.73 18.47 -13.38
N ASP A 208 -15.17 19.70 -13.57
CA ASP A 208 -14.27 20.86 -13.44
C ASP A 208 -13.73 21.02 -12.01
N GLN A 209 -14.56 20.77 -11.00
CA GLN A 209 -14.12 20.74 -9.60
C GLN A 209 -13.13 19.60 -9.32
N VAL A 210 -13.38 18.40 -9.85
CA VAL A 210 -12.45 17.25 -9.70
C VAL A 210 -11.09 17.56 -10.32
N LEU A 211 -11.08 18.14 -11.53
CA LEU A 211 -9.85 18.54 -12.20
C LEU A 211 -9.11 19.63 -11.41
N SER A 212 -9.81 20.61 -10.88
CA SER A 212 -9.21 21.65 -10.02
C SER A 212 -8.56 21.04 -8.78
N LEU A 213 -9.28 20.16 -8.06
CA LEU A 213 -8.74 19.48 -6.87
C LEU A 213 -7.53 18.60 -7.21
N SER A 214 -7.52 17.95 -8.38
CA SER A 214 -6.42 17.05 -8.78
C SER A 214 -5.04 17.73 -8.88
N THR A 215 -5.00 19.08 -8.89
CA THR A 215 -3.75 19.86 -8.90
C THR A 215 -3.18 20.14 -7.52
N LEU A 216 -3.93 19.86 -6.45
CA LEU A 216 -3.55 20.21 -5.09
C LEU A 216 -2.47 19.27 -4.54
N PRO A 217 -1.38 19.79 -3.95
CA PRO A 217 -0.28 18.97 -3.43
C PRO A 217 -0.67 18.14 -2.20
N GLU A 218 -1.69 18.54 -1.43
CA GLU A 218 -2.22 17.81 -0.28
C GLU A 218 -3.05 16.58 -0.67
N ILE A 219 -3.43 16.45 -1.94
CA ILE A 219 -4.15 15.30 -2.47
C ILE A 219 -3.14 14.30 -3.04
N ASP A 220 -3.24 13.04 -2.60
CA ASP A 220 -2.46 11.95 -3.18
C ASP A 220 -3.13 11.43 -4.45
N THR A 221 -4.37 10.97 -4.32
CA THR A 221 -5.13 10.38 -5.42
C THR A 221 -6.63 10.64 -5.25
N ILE A 222 -7.31 10.92 -6.36
CA ILE A 222 -8.78 10.96 -6.47
C ILE A 222 -9.26 9.72 -7.22
N TYR A 223 -10.16 8.98 -6.61
CA TYR A 223 -10.73 7.74 -7.11
C TYR A 223 -12.21 7.92 -7.46
N HIS A 224 -12.73 7.08 -8.35
CA HIS A 224 -14.17 7.01 -8.58
C HIS A 224 -14.86 6.19 -7.47
N ASN A 225 -15.92 6.74 -6.85
CA ASN A 225 -16.53 6.19 -5.63
C ASN A 225 -17.37 4.91 -5.84
N ASN A 226 -17.64 4.50 -7.09
CA ASN A 226 -18.33 3.22 -7.36
C ASN A 226 -17.43 1.99 -7.20
N ASN A 227 -16.17 2.17 -6.81
CA ASN A 227 -15.26 1.07 -6.48
C ASN A 227 -15.48 0.56 -5.04
N GLN A 228 -16.75 0.38 -4.65
CA GLN A 228 -17.21 0.00 -3.30
C GLN A 228 -16.65 -1.34 -2.78
N GLY A 229 -15.92 -2.09 -3.62
CA GLY A 229 -15.19 -3.28 -3.21
C GLY A 229 -13.75 -3.04 -2.70
N SER A 230 -13.20 -1.83 -2.77
CA SER A 230 -11.76 -1.61 -2.48
C SER A 230 -11.44 -0.62 -1.34
N ILE A 231 -12.41 0.18 -0.88
CA ILE A 231 -12.13 1.25 0.10
C ILE A 231 -12.42 0.84 1.55
N LEU A 232 -13.29 -0.15 1.78
CA LEU A 232 -13.68 -0.61 3.13
C LEU A 232 -13.30 -2.06 3.46
N GLY A 233 -12.46 -2.70 2.64
CA GLY A 233 -12.10 -4.10 2.84
C GLY A 233 -10.69 -4.43 2.42
N ARG A 234 -9.69 -3.98 3.17
CA ARG A 234 -8.38 -4.63 3.34
C ARG A 234 -7.77 -4.29 4.69
#